data_AF-A0ABD2DI91-F1
#
_entry.id   AF-A0ABD2DI91-F1
#
_cell.length_a   1.000
_cell.length_b   1.000
_cell.length_c   1.000
_cell.angle_alpha   90.00
_cell.angle_beta   90.00
_cell.angle_gamma   90.00
#
_symmetry.space_group_name_H-M   'P 1'
#
loop_
_entity.id
_entity.type
_entity.pdbx_description
1 polymer ?
#
loop_
_entity_poly.entity_id
_entity_poly.type
_entity_poly.pdbx_seq_one_letter_code
_entity_poly.pdbx_strand_id
1 'polypeptide(L)' 'PLIHVFAKNLVAFVSQEAGNRAVLLAMAMKDKSVEGVKALKEVIRVCQVW' A
#
# COMPACT_ATOMS: atom_id res chain seq x y z
N PRO A 1 -13.60 4.85 7.72
CA PRO A 1 -13.76 3.43 7.28
C PRO A 1 -13.02 3.09 5.98
N LEU A 2 -13.30 3.80 4.87
CA LEU A 2 -12.71 3.50 3.55
C LEU A 2 -11.17 3.59 3.53
N ILE A 3 -10.59 4.47 4.33
CA ILE A 3 -9.13 4.62 4.43
C ILE A 3 -8.42 3.33 4.91
N HIS A 4 -9.05 2.57 5.82
CA HIS A 4 -8.49 1.30 6.30
C HIS A 4 -8.53 0.23 5.21
N VAL A 5 -9.63 0.16 4.46
CA VAL A 5 -9.78 -0.76 3.32
C VAL A 5 -8.76 -0.41 2.24
N PHE A 6 -8.58 0.88 1.94
CA PHE A 6 -7.59 1.35 0.98
C PHE A 6 -6.17 1.01 1.42
N ALA A 7 -5.80 1.34 2.67
CA ALA A 7 -4.49 1.04 3.23
C ALA A 7 -4.18 -0.47 3.16
N LYS A 8 -5.13 -1.32 3.58
CA LYS A 8 -4.96 -2.78 3.50
C LYS A 8 -4.77 -3.25 2.06
N ASN A 9 -5.59 -2.77 1.13
CA ASN A 9 -5.43 -3.13 -0.28
C ASN A 9 -4.09 -2.66 -0.86
N LEU A 10 -3.57 -1.52 -0.43
CA LEU A 10 -2.34 -0.94 -0.95
C LEU A 10 -1.09 -1.66 -0.42
N VAL A 11 -0.96 -1.85 0.90
CA VAL A 11 0.31 -2.29 1.52
C VAL A 11 0.29 -3.69 2.17
N ALA A 12 -0.81 -4.45 2.09
CA ALA A 12 -0.83 -5.81 2.64
C ALA A 12 0.27 -6.71 2.05
N PHE A 13 0.57 -6.55 0.75
CA PHE A 13 1.64 -7.33 0.09
C PHE A 13 3.02 -7.04 0.69
N VAL A 14 3.29 -5.78 1.06
CA VAL A 14 4.55 -5.38 1.72
C VAL A 14 4.70 -6.12 3.04
N SER A 15 3.65 -6.16 3.86
CA SER A 15 3.68 -6.88 5.15
C SER A 15 3.94 -8.37 4.94
N GLN A 16 3.24 -8.99 3.98
CA GLN A 16 3.37 -10.42 3.68
C GLN A 16 4.79 -10.78 3.18
N GLU A 17 5.30 -10.04 2.21
CA GLU A 17 6.63 -10.27 1.64
C GLU A 17 7.77 -9.92 2.61
N ALA A 18 7.54 -8.98 3.53
CA ALA A 18 8.46 -8.66 4.61
C ALA A 18 8.43 -9.66 5.77
N GLY A 19 7.79 -10.83 5.63
CA GLY A 19 7.70 -11.84 6.70
C GLY A 19 6.67 -11.50 7.77
N ASN A 20 5.52 -10.96 7.37
CA ASN A 20 4.44 -10.48 8.23
C ASN A 20 4.84 -9.37 9.21
N ARG A 21 5.85 -8.56 8.83
CA ARG A 21 6.24 -7.36 9.60
C ARG A 21 5.15 -6.30 9.54
N ALA A 22 5.01 -5.54 10.63
CA ALA A 22 4.09 -4.41 10.69
C ALA A 22 4.52 -3.30 9.72
N VAL A 23 3.54 -2.65 9.09
CA VAL A 23 3.77 -1.53 8.18
C VAL A 23 3.15 -0.26 8.77
N LEU A 24 3.98 0.76 8.96
CA LEU A 24 3.52 2.11 9.26
C LEU A 24 3.30 2.86 7.94
N LEU A 25 2.04 3.19 7.63
CA LEU A 25 1.68 3.87 6.40
C LEU A 25 1.30 5.33 6.65
N ALA A 26 2.11 6.25 6.13
CA ALA A 26 1.74 7.65 5.95
C ALA A 26 1.29 7.88 4.50
N MET A 27 0.10 8.44 4.31
CA MET A 27 -0.47 8.58 2.97
C MET A 27 -1.36 9.82 2.88
N ALA A 28 -1.10 10.65 1.85
CA ALA A 28 -1.89 11.82 1.51
C ALA A 28 -2.42 11.67 0.08
N MET A 29 -3.68 11.26 -0.05
CA MET A 29 -4.34 11.09 -1.35
C MET A 29 -5.75 11.68 -1.32
N LYS A 30 -5.96 12.70 -2.16
CA LYS A 30 -7.25 13.37 -2.32
C LYS A 30 -8.26 12.42 -2.96
N ASP A 31 -7.97 11.95 -4.17
CA ASP A 31 -8.84 11.07 -4.94
C ASP A 31 -8.32 9.63 -4.94
N LYS A 32 -9.22 8.67 -4.72
CA LYS A 32 -8.90 7.25 -4.60
C LYS A 32 -9.60 6.49 -5.71
N SER A 33 -8.84 5.83 -6.58
CA SER A 33 -9.33 4.99 -7.67
C SER A 33 -8.64 3.62 -7.67
N VAL A 34 -9.26 2.63 -8.32
CA VAL A 34 -8.69 1.28 -8.43
C VAL A 34 -7.39 1.31 -9.25
N GLU A 35 -7.35 2.12 -10.29
CA GLU A 35 -6.19 2.35 -11.15
C GLU A 35 -5.05 3.00 -10.36
N GLY A 36 -5.38 3.98 -9.52
CA GLY A 36 -4.42 4.64 -8.63
C GLY A 36 -3.79 3.67 -7.63
N VAL A 37 -4.58 2.75 -7.06
CA VAL A 37 -4.04 1.70 -6.17
C VAL A 37 -3.07 0.78 -6.92
N LYS A 38 -3.43 0.35 -8.13
CA LYS A 38 -2.57 -0.52 -8.95
C LYS A 38 -1.24 0.18 -9.27
N ALA A 39 -1.30 1.43 -9.73
CA ALA A 39 -0.11 2.22 -10.05
C ALA A 39 0.80 2.41 -8.82
N LEU A 40 0.22 2.73 -7.66
CA LEU A 40 1.00 2.91 -6.43
C LEU A 40 1.65 1.62 -5.95
N LYS A 41 1.02 0.45 -6.13
CA LYS A 41 1.65 -0.84 -5.83
C LYS A 41 2.92 -1.07 -6.64
N GLU A 42 2.89 -0.73 -7.92
CA GLU A 42 4.08 -0.86 -8.79
C GLU A 42 5.19 0.09 -8.34
N VAL A 43 4.85 1.32 -7.96
CA VAL A 43 5.85 2.25 -7.38
C VAL A 43 6.44 1.70 -6.08
N ILE A 44 5.61 1.18 -5.17
CA ILE A 44 6.08 0.57 -3.92
C ILE A 44 7.01 -0.63 -4.19
N ARG A 45 6.71 -1.45 -5.21
CA ARG A 45 7.59 -2.55 -5.63
C ARG A 45 8.95 -2.06 -6.13
N VAL A 46 9.00 -0.98 -6.90
CA VAL A 46 10.28 -0.39 -7.33
C VAL A 46 11.09 0.13 -6.13
N CYS A 47 10.43 0.56 -5.07
CA CYS A 47 11.04 1.00 -3.82
C CYS A 47 11.23 -0.14 -2.78
N GLN A 48 11.27 -1.40 -3.20
CA GLN A 48 11.39 -2.54 -2.29
C GLN A 48 12.68 -2.47 -1.43
N VAL A 49 12.49 -2.55 -0.11
CA VAL A 49 13.57 -2.49 0.91
C VAL A 49 13.36 -3.49 2.06
N TRP A 50 12.46 -4.46 1.87
CA TRP A 50 12.17 -5.49 2.86
C TRP A 50 12.94 -6.78 2.65
#